data_AF-A4URJ5-F1
#
_entry.id   AF-A4URJ5-F1
#
_cell.length_a   1.000
_cell.length_b   1.000
_cell.length_c   1.000
_cell.angle_alpha   90.00
_cell.angle_beta   90.00
_cell.angle_gamma   90.00
#
_symmetry.space_group_name_H-M   'P 1'
#
loop_
_entity.id
_entity.type
_entity.pdbx_description
1 polymer ?
#
loop_
_entity_poly.entity_id
_entity_poly.type
_entity_poly.pdbx_seq_one_letter_code
_entity_poly.pdbx_strand_id
1 'polypeptide(L)'
;QPNAMGGREVGGLANMLAAHMDLENPDHISAVKTYWNAPVMPKGQGLKAVDLFNAIGSGKVKFVWIMGTNPVVSMPNRGQVERALSKCDMVVVSDIVESNDTLNYAHIALPATGWSEKDGTVTNSERRISRQRGILPPPGSAKHDWQILCEVAGKMGFGEAFNFTHPSQIFCEYAGLTGYQNNGKRQLDLSPLQALSEVQYNGLSPLQWPF
;
A
#
# COMPACT_ATOMS: atom_id res chain seq x y z
N GLN A 1 -12.49 -8.24 3.66
CA GLN A 1 -11.30 -7.87 2.87
C GLN A 1 -10.30 -9.02 2.94
N PRO A 2 -9.85 -9.58 1.79
CA PRO A 2 -9.01 -10.79 1.78
C PRO A 2 -7.57 -10.57 2.27
N ASN A 3 -7.08 -9.32 2.23
CA ASN A 3 -5.70 -8.97 2.59
C ASN A 3 -5.61 -7.88 3.67
N ALA A 4 -6.59 -7.84 4.59
CA ALA A 4 -6.59 -6.84 5.66
C ALA A 4 -5.40 -6.99 6.62
N MET A 5 -4.94 -8.23 6.85
CA MET A 5 -3.73 -8.48 7.64
C MET A 5 -2.50 -7.98 6.89
N GLY A 6 -2.33 -8.36 5.62
CA GLY A 6 -1.21 -7.89 4.79
C GLY A 6 -1.15 -6.37 4.68
N GLY A 7 -2.30 -5.69 4.58
CA GLY A 7 -2.35 -4.23 4.60
C GLY A 7 -1.74 -3.62 5.89
N ARG A 8 -1.93 -4.24 7.06
CA ARG A 8 -1.32 -3.79 8.32
C ARG A 8 0.17 -4.13 8.38
N GLU A 9 0.52 -5.31 7.89
CA GLU A 9 1.90 -5.81 7.81
C GLU A 9 2.82 -4.87 7.01
N VAL A 10 2.28 -4.22 5.97
CA VAL A 10 3.03 -3.30 5.08
C VAL A 10 2.86 -1.80 5.43
N GLY A 11 2.25 -1.47 6.57
CA GLY A 11 2.12 -0.08 7.02
C GLY A 11 0.94 0.70 6.42
N GLY A 12 -0.11 0.01 5.97
CA GLY A 12 -1.32 0.61 5.42
C GLY A 12 -2.26 1.26 6.45
N LEU A 13 -1.79 1.55 7.67
CA LEU A 13 -2.53 2.31 8.67
C LEU A 13 -1.84 3.65 8.95
N ALA A 14 -2.63 4.69 9.20
CA ALA A 14 -2.11 6.03 9.50
C ALA A 14 -1.30 6.12 10.80
N ASN A 15 -1.35 5.09 11.65
CA ASN A 15 -0.74 5.08 12.99
C ASN A 15 0.39 4.06 13.16
N MET A 16 0.90 3.45 12.09
CA MET A 16 2.03 2.52 12.18
C MET A 16 2.92 2.58 10.94
N LEU A 17 4.19 2.21 11.11
CA LEU A 17 5.11 1.95 10.01
C LEU A 17 4.93 0.50 9.50
N ALA A 18 5.54 0.20 8.36
CA ALA A 18 5.65 -1.16 7.85
C ALA A 18 6.35 -2.11 8.85
N ALA A 19 6.11 -3.41 8.69
CA ALA A 19 6.69 -4.47 9.53
C ALA A 19 6.36 -4.34 11.04
N HIS A 20 5.15 -3.87 11.35
CA HIS A 20 4.65 -3.66 12.72
C HIS A 20 5.53 -2.75 13.58
N MET A 21 6.21 -1.80 12.95
CA MET A 21 6.98 -0.78 13.63
C MET A 21 6.09 0.40 14.03
N ASP A 22 6.36 0.92 15.22
CA ASP A 22 5.66 2.05 15.84
C ASP A 22 6.20 3.41 15.35
N LEU A 23 5.30 4.31 14.96
CA LEU A 23 5.63 5.69 14.55
C LEU A 23 6.13 6.56 15.71
N GLU A 24 5.78 6.22 16.96
CA GLU A 24 6.16 6.97 18.15
C GLU A 24 7.48 6.48 18.75
N ASN A 25 8.04 5.38 18.23
CA ASN A 25 9.31 4.84 18.67
C ASN A 25 10.47 5.37 17.78
N PRO A 26 11.41 6.17 18.33
CA PRO A 26 12.52 6.72 17.57
C PRO A 26 13.43 5.66 16.93
N ASP A 27 13.62 4.51 17.58
CA ASP A 27 14.46 3.42 17.05
C ASP A 27 13.81 2.81 15.80
N HIS A 28 12.49 2.65 15.81
CA HIS A 28 11.73 2.18 14.66
C HIS A 28 11.78 3.16 13.49
N ILE A 29 11.60 4.45 13.75
CA ILE A 29 11.76 5.51 12.74
C ILE A 29 13.18 5.47 12.15
N SER A 30 14.20 5.36 13.00
CA SER A 30 15.60 5.28 12.59
C SER A 30 15.88 4.04 11.74
N ALA A 31 15.32 2.89 12.12
CA ALA A 31 15.48 1.64 11.41
C ALA A 31 14.91 1.72 9.98
N VAL A 32 13.67 2.17 9.83
CA VAL A 32 13.03 2.34 8.51
C VAL A 32 13.75 3.39 7.67
N LYS A 33 14.12 4.52 8.29
CA LYS A 33 14.86 5.59 7.61
C LYS A 33 16.16 5.07 7.02
N THR A 34 16.91 4.30 7.81
CA THR A 34 18.21 3.77 7.41
C THR A 34 18.03 2.70 6.33
N TYR A 35 17.09 1.76 6.53
CA TYR A 35 16.86 0.67 5.59
C TYR A 35 16.46 1.15 4.19
N TRP A 36 15.55 2.11 4.11
CA TRP A 36 15.11 2.70 2.84
C TRP A 36 15.97 3.87 2.35
N ASN A 37 17.01 4.26 3.11
CA ASN A 37 17.75 5.51 2.89
C ASN A 37 16.80 6.72 2.68
N ALA A 38 15.74 6.79 3.49
CA ALA A 38 14.67 7.75 3.29
C ALA A 38 15.12 9.17 3.68
N PRO A 39 14.92 10.18 2.80
CA PRO A 39 15.36 11.54 3.08
C PRO A 39 14.55 12.19 4.21
N VAL A 40 13.27 11.83 4.33
CA VAL A 40 12.33 12.38 5.31
C VAL A 40 11.48 11.25 5.88
N MET A 41 11.23 11.31 7.18
CA MET A 41 10.32 10.41 7.89
C MET A 41 9.13 11.18 8.47
N PRO A 42 7.96 10.52 8.64
CA PRO A 42 6.85 11.09 9.38
C PRO A 42 7.26 11.47 10.81
N LYS A 43 6.68 12.56 11.32
CA LYS A 43 6.91 13.06 12.69
C LYS A 43 5.90 12.54 13.71
N GLY A 44 4.95 11.72 13.27
CA GLY A 44 3.85 11.21 14.08
C GLY A 44 2.78 10.58 13.21
N GLN A 45 1.66 10.21 13.83
CA GLN A 45 0.53 9.56 13.17
C GLN A 45 -0.13 10.49 12.13
N GLY A 46 -0.56 9.90 11.01
CA GLY A 46 -1.40 10.55 10.02
C GLY A 46 -2.88 10.61 10.43
N LEU A 47 -3.70 11.17 9.55
CA LEU A 47 -5.14 11.28 9.78
C LEU A 47 -5.84 9.93 9.52
N LYS A 48 -6.71 9.51 10.43
CA LYS A 48 -7.63 8.39 10.21
C LYS A 48 -8.72 8.82 9.22
N ALA A 49 -9.41 7.85 8.61
CA ALA A 49 -10.30 8.12 7.47
C ALA A 49 -11.34 9.24 7.73
N VAL A 50 -12.04 9.26 8.87
CA VAL A 50 -13.01 10.32 9.20
C VAL A 50 -12.33 11.68 9.30
N ASP A 51 -11.20 11.76 10.01
CA ASP A 51 -10.43 13.00 10.18
C ASP A 51 -9.79 13.48 8.87
N LEU A 52 -9.42 12.55 7.99
CA LEU A 52 -8.91 12.84 6.65
C LEU A 52 -9.98 13.58 5.84
N PHE A 53 -11.21 13.08 5.76
CA PHE A 53 -12.28 13.78 5.02
C PHE A 53 -12.70 15.10 5.68
N ASN A 54 -12.64 15.21 7.01
CA ASN A 54 -12.78 16.51 7.69
C ASN A 54 -11.69 17.50 7.26
N ALA A 55 -10.43 17.04 7.19
CA ALA A 55 -9.30 17.88 6.79
C ALA A 55 -9.30 18.24 5.30
N ILE A 56 -9.84 17.38 4.44
CA ILE A 56 -10.11 17.71 3.04
C ILE A 56 -11.20 18.79 2.98
N GLY A 57 -12.32 18.61 3.69
CA GLY A 57 -13.43 19.57 3.70
C GLY A 57 -13.06 20.95 4.26
N SER A 58 -12.06 21.03 5.13
CA SER A 58 -11.51 22.30 5.65
C SER A 58 -10.37 22.89 4.80
N GLY A 59 -9.93 22.22 3.74
CA GLY A 59 -8.85 22.66 2.87
C GLY A 59 -7.44 22.44 3.43
N LYS A 60 -7.30 21.75 4.57
CA LYS A 60 -6.00 21.37 5.15
C LYS A 60 -5.31 20.28 4.31
N VAL A 61 -6.08 19.32 3.79
CA VAL A 61 -5.60 18.32 2.83
C VAL A 61 -6.12 18.68 1.45
N LYS A 62 -5.20 18.91 0.52
CA LYS A 62 -5.48 19.40 -0.84
C LYS A 62 -5.33 18.34 -1.93
N PHE A 63 -4.61 17.27 -1.60
CA PHE A 63 -4.39 16.15 -2.49
C PHE A 63 -4.80 14.87 -1.76
N VAL A 64 -5.60 14.04 -2.42
CA VAL A 64 -5.93 12.69 -1.94
C VAL A 64 -5.83 11.70 -3.09
N TRP A 65 -5.18 10.57 -2.84
CA TRP A 65 -5.18 9.43 -3.75
C TRP A 65 -5.91 8.26 -3.09
N ILE A 66 -7.06 7.90 -3.66
CA ILE A 66 -7.92 6.82 -3.22
C ILE A 66 -7.62 5.60 -4.09
N MET A 67 -7.22 4.49 -3.48
CA MET A 67 -6.82 3.27 -4.21
C MET A 67 -7.68 2.09 -3.77
N GLY A 68 -8.41 1.49 -4.73
CA GLY A 68 -9.17 0.25 -4.51
C GLY A 68 -10.26 0.33 -3.45
N THR A 69 -10.90 1.49 -3.30
CA THR A 69 -12.01 1.70 -2.35
C THR A 69 -12.97 2.80 -2.82
N ASN A 70 -14.24 2.70 -2.42
CA ASN A 70 -15.30 3.65 -2.74
C ASN A 70 -15.79 4.36 -1.45
N PRO A 71 -15.04 5.35 -0.90
CA PRO A 71 -15.38 6.01 0.37
C PRO A 71 -16.71 6.76 0.36
N VAL A 72 -17.22 7.20 -0.80
CA VAL A 72 -18.56 7.81 -0.88
C VAL A 72 -19.65 6.82 -0.42
N VAL A 73 -19.43 5.51 -0.63
CA VAL A 73 -20.34 4.45 -0.16
C VAL A 73 -19.92 3.89 1.20
N SER A 74 -18.62 3.70 1.44
CA SER A 74 -18.15 2.92 2.59
C SER A 74 -17.91 3.72 3.86
N MET A 75 -17.78 5.05 3.79
CA MET A 75 -17.56 5.90 4.95
C MET A 75 -18.88 6.27 5.66
N PRO A 76 -18.86 6.47 7.00
CA PRO A 76 -19.99 7.06 7.69
C PRO A 76 -20.19 8.50 7.20
N ASN A 77 -21.43 8.88 6.91
CA ASN A 77 -21.83 10.19 6.38
C ASN A 77 -21.37 10.49 4.94
N ARG A 78 -22.01 9.82 3.98
CA ARG A 78 -21.85 10.04 2.53
C ARG A 78 -21.80 11.53 2.13
N GLY A 79 -22.79 12.32 2.57
CA GLY A 79 -22.89 13.72 2.15
C GLY A 79 -21.71 14.58 2.61
N GLN A 80 -21.06 14.25 3.72
CA GLN A 80 -19.82 14.89 4.14
C GLN A 80 -18.66 14.55 3.21
N VAL A 81 -18.52 13.27 2.84
CA VAL A 81 -17.46 12.79 1.95
C VAL A 81 -17.59 13.41 0.57
N GLU A 82 -18.81 13.44 0.00
CA GLU A 82 -19.09 14.09 -1.28
C GLU A 82 -18.70 15.58 -1.24
N ARG A 83 -19.12 16.32 -0.21
CA ARG A 83 -18.74 17.74 -0.05
C ARG A 83 -17.24 17.96 0.10
N ALA A 84 -16.53 17.04 0.77
CA ALA A 84 -15.09 17.12 0.93
C ALA A 84 -14.40 16.89 -0.42
N LEU A 85 -14.76 15.83 -1.14
CA LEU A 85 -14.17 15.49 -2.43
C LEU A 85 -14.44 16.56 -3.49
N SER A 86 -15.65 17.13 -3.56
CA SER A 86 -15.97 18.24 -4.47
C SER A 86 -15.12 19.50 -4.25
N LYS A 87 -14.52 19.66 -3.07
CA LYS A 87 -13.70 20.85 -2.72
C LYS A 87 -12.20 20.58 -2.73
N CYS A 88 -11.79 19.33 -2.89
CA CYS A 88 -10.38 18.96 -2.82
C CYS A 88 -9.67 19.40 -4.11
N ASP A 89 -8.52 20.07 -4.00
CA ASP A 89 -7.79 20.61 -5.17
C ASP A 89 -7.38 19.50 -6.17
N MET A 90 -7.12 18.28 -5.68
CA MET A 90 -6.78 17.14 -6.51
C MET A 90 -7.23 15.82 -5.87
N VAL A 91 -8.05 15.08 -6.60
CA VAL A 91 -8.55 13.75 -6.24
C VAL A 91 -8.10 12.77 -7.31
N VAL A 92 -7.22 11.84 -6.94
CA VAL A 92 -6.79 10.73 -7.80
C VAL A 92 -7.50 9.47 -7.32
N VAL A 93 -8.06 8.71 -8.26
CA VAL A 93 -8.71 7.42 -7.95
C VAL A 93 -8.10 6.31 -8.80
N SER A 94 -7.52 5.30 -8.14
CA SER A 94 -7.08 4.05 -8.77
C SER A 94 -8.15 2.99 -8.54
N ASP A 95 -8.80 2.52 -9.60
CA ASP A 95 -9.91 1.56 -9.51
C ASP A 95 -9.93 0.57 -10.69
N ILE A 96 -10.65 -0.52 -10.51
CA ILE A 96 -10.77 -1.63 -11.46
C ILE A 96 -12.08 -1.57 -12.26
N VAL A 97 -12.98 -0.64 -11.90
CA VAL A 97 -14.26 -0.42 -12.60
C VAL A 97 -14.26 0.92 -13.34
N GLU A 98 -15.03 0.99 -14.41
CA GLU A 98 -15.22 2.22 -15.18
C GLU A 98 -15.92 3.33 -14.38
N SER A 99 -16.85 2.96 -13.50
CA SER A 99 -17.64 3.92 -12.73
C SER A 99 -17.99 3.41 -11.33
N ASN A 100 -17.93 4.31 -10.35
CA ASN A 100 -18.50 4.17 -9.02
C ASN A 100 -18.74 5.56 -8.41
N ASP A 101 -19.38 5.64 -7.24
CA ASP A 101 -19.74 6.92 -6.61
C ASP A 101 -18.54 7.83 -6.29
N THR A 102 -17.37 7.26 -5.99
CA THR A 102 -16.16 8.03 -5.70
C THR A 102 -15.51 8.55 -6.97
N LEU A 103 -15.52 7.76 -8.05
CA LEU A 103 -14.97 8.16 -9.36
C LEU A 103 -15.65 9.42 -9.93
N ASN A 104 -16.90 9.70 -9.56
CA ASN A 104 -17.60 10.94 -9.94
C ASN A 104 -16.91 12.22 -9.45
N TYR A 105 -16.00 12.12 -8.47
CA TYR A 105 -15.25 13.25 -7.91
C TYR A 105 -13.76 13.20 -8.27
N ALA A 106 -13.33 12.23 -9.09
CA ALA A 106 -11.94 12.09 -9.49
C ALA A 106 -11.55 13.19 -10.50
N HIS A 107 -10.44 13.85 -10.25
CA HIS A 107 -9.76 14.69 -11.24
C HIS A 107 -8.91 13.83 -12.19
N ILE A 108 -8.35 12.73 -11.66
CA ILE A 108 -7.59 11.73 -12.41
C ILE A 108 -8.11 10.35 -12.01
N ALA A 109 -8.51 9.56 -13.01
CA ALA A 109 -8.82 8.14 -12.87
C ALA A 109 -7.68 7.30 -13.46
N LEU A 110 -7.14 6.37 -12.65
CA LEU A 110 -6.05 5.48 -13.02
C LEU A 110 -6.58 4.03 -13.10
N PRO A 111 -6.67 3.42 -14.28
CA PRO A 111 -7.13 2.04 -14.40
C PRO A 111 -6.16 1.07 -13.73
N ALA A 112 -6.67 0.31 -12.75
CA ALA A 112 -5.92 -0.68 -12.01
C ALA A 112 -6.29 -2.11 -12.44
N THR A 113 -5.34 -3.03 -12.30
CA THR A 113 -5.62 -4.47 -12.51
C THR A 113 -6.53 -5.03 -11.42
N GLY A 114 -7.47 -5.90 -11.79
CA GLY A 114 -8.32 -6.64 -10.87
C GLY A 114 -7.63 -7.84 -10.26
N TRP A 115 -8.38 -8.64 -9.50
CA TRP A 115 -7.87 -9.83 -8.81
C TRP A 115 -7.33 -10.88 -9.79
N SER A 116 -8.03 -11.08 -10.91
CA SER A 116 -7.69 -12.07 -11.93
C SER A 116 -6.40 -11.72 -12.69
N GLU A 117 -6.00 -10.44 -12.70
CA GLU A 117 -4.79 -9.99 -13.39
C GLU A 117 -3.61 -9.76 -12.44
N LYS A 118 -3.88 -9.38 -11.18
CA LYS A 118 -2.85 -9.06 -10.18
C LYS A 118 -1.90 -10.23 -9.91
N ASP A 119 -0.63 -9.87 -9.76
CA ASP A 119 0.45 -10.74 -9.30
C ASP A 119 1.02 -10.21 -7.96
N GLY A 120 1.10 -11.08 -6.95
CA GLY A 120 1.65 -10.69 -5.65
C GLY A 120 1.37 -11.71 -4.55
N THR A 121 1.26 -11.25 -3.31
CA THR A 121 0.89 -12.08 -2.15
C THR A 121 -0.28 -11.50 -1.38
N VAL A 122 -1.07 -12.37 -0.76
CA VAL A 122 -2.10 -11.99 0.21
C VAL A 122 -1.85 -12.69 1.55
N THR A 123 -2.04 -11.97 2.64
CA THR A 123 -1.98 -12.51 3.99
C THR A 123 -3.38 -12.55 4.60
N ASN A 124 -3.84 -13.75 4.94
CA ASN A 124 -5.16 -13.98 5.53
C ASN A 124 -5.18 -13.74 7.06
N SER A 125 -6.32 -13.97 7.69
CA SER A 125 -6.53 -13.72 9.14
C SER A 125 -5.71 -14.62 10.07
N GLU A 126 -5.28 -15.81 9.62
CA GLU A 126 -4.41 -16.70 10.39
C GLU A 126 -2.93 -16.43 10.12
N ARG A 127 -2.59 -15.33 9.44
CA ARG A 127 -1.22 -14.93 9.05
C ARG A 127 -0.58 -15.83 8.01
N ARG A 128 -1.39 -16.51 7.19
CA ARG A 128 -0.90 -17.29 6.04
C ARG A 128 -0.73 -16.40 4.83
N ILE A 129 0.51 -16.29 4.38
CA ILE A 129 0.92 -15.67 3.13
C ILE A 129 0.68 -16.68 2.01
N SER A 130 -0.11 -16.29 1.01
CA SER A 130 -0.40 -17.09 -0.17
C SER A 130 -0.05 -16.31 -1.43
N ARG A 131 0.52 -17.00 -2.42
CA ARG A 131 0.87 -16.42 -3.73
C ARG A 131 -0.41 -16.21 -4.56
N GLN A 132 -0.71 -14.95 -4.91
CA GLN A 132 -1.75 -14.61 -5.87
C GLN A 132 -1.15 -14.59 -7.27
N ARG A 133 -1.70 -15.39 -8.20
CA ARG A 133 -1.23 -15.50 -9.59
C ARG A 133 -2.25 -14.91 -10.55
N GLY A 134 -1.79 -14.00 -11.40
CA GLY A 134 -2.59 -13.50 -12.52
C GLY A 134 -2.91 -14.66 -13.46
N ILE A 135 -4.17 -14.79 -13.81
CA ILE A 135 -4.70 -15.73 -14.80
C ILE A 135 -5.07 -15.03 -16.11
N LEU A 136 -5.13 -13.69 -16.11
CA LEU A 136 -5.40 -12.85 -17.26
C LEU A 136 -4.36 -11.71 -17.36
N PRO A 137 -4.05 -11.22 -18.57
CA PRO A 137 -3.25 -10.02 -18.72
C PRO A 137 -4.04 -8.76 -18.29
N PRO A 138 -3.36 -7.66 -17.91
CA PRO A 138 -4.01 -6.38 -17.64
C PRO A 138 -4.88 -5.90 -18.82
N PRO A 139 -6.16 -5.52 -18.59
CA PRO A 139 -7.02 -5.05 -19.67
C PRO A 139 -6.68 -3.62 -20.09
N GLY A 140 -6.59 -3.38 -21.40
CA GLY A 140 -6.39 -2.04 -21.96
C GLY A 140 -5.12 -1.36 -21.42
N SER A 141 -5.29 -0.19 -20.79
CA SER A 141 -4.21 0.57 -20.18
C SER A 141 -4.01 0.29 -18.68
N ALA A 142 -4.74 -0.68 -18.12
CA ALA A 142 -4.66 -1.00 -16.70
C ALA A 142 -3.25 -1.46 -16.31
N LYS A 143 -2.83 -1.05 -15.11
CA LYS A 143 -1.54 -1.42 -14.52
C LYS A 143 -1.74 -1.98 -13.13
N HIS A 144 -0.76 -2.74 -12.65
CA HIS A 144 -0.73 -3.06 -11.22
C HIS A 144 -0.52 -1.77 -10.42
N ASP A 145 -1.18 -1.64 -9.27
CA ASP A 145 -1.05 -0.45 -8.43
C ASP A 145 0.41 -0.11 -8.10
N TRP A 146 1.27 -1.12 -7.90
CA TRP A 146 2.69 -0.90 -7.64
C TRP A 146 3.41 -0.28 -8.85
N GLN A 147 3.05 -0.64 -10.08
CA GLN A 147 3.62 -0.04 -11.29
C GLN A 147 3.23 1.43 -11.39
N ILE A 148 1.96 1.75 -11.11
CA ILE A 148 1.47 3.13 -11.10
C ILE A 148 2.24 3.96 -10.06
N LEU A 149 2.44 3.42 -8.85
CA LEU A 149 3.23 4.06 -7.80
C LEU A 149 4.69 4.27 -8.23
N CYS A 150 5.31 3.28 -8.88
CA CYS A 150 6.69 3.41 -9.39
C CYS A 150 6.81 4.49 -10.47
N GLU A 151 5.86 4.56 -11.41
CA GLU A 151 5.82 5.59 -12.45
C GLU A 151 5.69 6.99 -11.86
N VAL A 152 4.78 7.18 -10.89
CA VAL A 152 4.61 8.46 -10.19
C VAL A 152 5.88 8.83 -9.40
N ALA A 153 6.44 7.89 -8.64
CA ALA A 153 7.68 8.11 -7.88
C ALA A 153 8.85 8.49 -8.80
N GLY A 154 8.97 7.86 -9.97
CA GLY A 154 9.95 8.20 -11.00
C GLY A 154 9.80 9.65 -11.48
N LYS A 155 8.58 10.11 -11.74
CA LYS A 155 8.30 11.52 -12.11
C LYS A 155 8.58 12.51 -10.98
N MET A 156 8.56 12.05 -9.73
CA MET A 156 8.91 12.85 -8.54
C MET A 156 10.41 12.83 -8.22
N GLY A 157 11.24 12.15 -9.02
CA GLY A 157 12.70 12.08 -8.82
C GLY A 157 13.17 10.92 -7.96
N PHE A 158 12.29 9.97 -7.61
CA PHE A 158 12.63 8.78 -6.82
C PHE A 158 12.80 7.51 -7.68
N GLY A 159 13.13 7.68 -8.97
CA GLY A 159 13.19 6.57 -9.94
C GLY A 159 14.12 5.43 -9.52
N GLU A 160 15.28 5.73 -8.95
CA GLU A 160 16.23 4.70 -8.48
C GLU A 160 15.65 3.84 -7.33
N ALA A 161 14.93 4.46 -6.39
CA ALA A 161 14.34 3.78 -5.23
C ALA A 161 13.08 2.98 -5.57
N PHE A 162 12.43 3.27 -6.70
CA PHE A 162 11.19 2.63 -7.14
C PHE A 162 11.37 1.89 -8.48
N ASN A 163 12.59 1.46 -8.81
CA ASN A 163 12.91 0.77 -10.07
C ASN A 163 12.57 -0.73 -10.03
N PHE A 164 11.39 -1.09 -9.56
CA PHE A 164 10.94 -2.47 -9.52
C PHE A 164 10.42 -2.92 -10.88
N THR A 165 10.79 -4.12 -11.30
CA THR A 165 10.34 -4.76 -12.53
C THR A 165 9.42 -5.95 -12.27
N HIS A 166 9.42 -6.50 -11.05
CA HIS A 166 8.61 -7.66 -10.68
C HIS A 166 8.22 -7.61 -9.18
N PRO A 167 7.00 -8.05 -8.78
CA PRO A 167 6.54 -8.02 -7.38
C PRO A 167 7.42 -8.82 -6.41
N SER A 168 8.21 -9.79 -6.89
CA SER A 168 9.18 -10.52 -6.07
C SER A 168 10.24 -9.61 -5.44
N GLN A 169 10.65 -8.55 -6.14
CA GLN A 169 11.65 -7.60 -5.64
C GLN A 169 11.09 -6.79 -4.47
N ILE A 170 9.84 -6.31 -4.61
CA ILE A 170 9.11 -5.60 -3.56
C ILE A 170 8.91 -6.51 -2.34
N PHE A 171 8.51 -7.77 -2.58
CA PHE A 171 8.35 -8.76 -1.51
C PHE A 171 9.67 -9.04 -0.78
N CYS A 172 10.77 -9.20 -1.51
CA CYS A 172 12.09 -9.46 -0.93
C CYS A 172 12.59 -8.26 -0.11
N GLU A 173 12.43 -7.04 -0.61
CA GLU A 173 12.77 -5.82 0.13
C GLU A 173 11.95 -5.73 1.42
N TYR A 174 10.64 -5.96 1.33
CA TYR A 174 9.75 -5.97 2.48
C TYR A 174 10.13 -7.05 3.50
N ALA A 175 10.42 -8.27 3.04
CA ALA A 175 10.88 -9.37 3.86
C ALA A 175 12.17 -9.02 4.60
N GLY A 176 13.14 -8.37 3.95
CA GLY A 176 14.35 -7.89 4.60
C GLY A 176 14.07 -6.83 5.68
N LEU A 177 13.15 -5.89 5.42
CA LEU A 177 12.75 -4.88 6.40
C LEU A 177 12.17 -5.50 7.68
N THR A 178 11.41 -6.61 7.54
CA THR A 178 10.84 -7.28 8.72
C THR A 178 11.90 -7.82 9.68
N GLY A 179 13.05 -8.29 9.18
CA GLY A 179 14.17 -8.75 10.01
C GLY A 179 15.14 -7.64 10.41
N TYR A 180 15.15 -6.50 9.72
CA TYR A 180 16.07 -5.41 10.02
C TYR A 180 15.88 -4.89 11.45
N GLN A 181 16.96 -5.01 12.24
CA GLN A 181 16.99 -4.68 13.68
C GLN A 181 15.84 -5.31 14.50
N ASN A 182 15.27 -6.43 14.04
CA ASN A 182 14.19 -7.11 14.74
C ASN A 182 14.72 -7.77 16.03
N ASN A 183 15.78 -8.58 15.94
CA ASN A 183 16.41 -9.26 17.09
C ASN A 183 15.39 -10.03 17.97
N GLY A 184 14.34 -10.59 17.36
CA GLY A 184 13.27 -11.31 18.05
C GLY A 184 12.26 -10.42 18.80
N LYS A 185 12.31 -9.10 18.66
CA LYS A 185 11.39 -8.16 19.33
C LYS A 185 10.00 -8.12 18.70
N ARG A 186 9.89 -8.41 17.40
CA ARG A 186 8.63 -8.42 16.63
C ARG A 186 8.40 -9.82 16.07
N GLN A 187 7.18 -10.33 16.25
CA GLN A 187 6.81 -11.68 15.77
C GLN A 187 6.80 -11.81 14.24
N LEU A 188 6.57 -10.71 13.53
CA LEU A 188 6.63 -10.67 12.08
C LEU A 188 8.10 -10.58 11.66
N ASP A 189 8.66 -11.72 11.24
CA ASP A 189 9.99 -11.82 10.64
C ASP A 189 9.92 -12.76 9.43
N LEU A 190 10.02 -12.16 8.25
CA LEU A 190 10.04 -12.82 6.96
C LEU A 190 11.42 -12.78 6.34
N SER A 191 12.46 -12.32 7.06
CA SER A 191 13.82 -12.19 6.51
C SER A 191 14.43 -13.48 5.94
N PRO A 192 14.02 -14.71 6.34
CA PRO A 192 14.42 -15.92 5.62
C PRO A 192 14.00 -15.93 4.14
N LEU A 193 13.02 -15.12 3.75
CA LEU A 193 12.47 -15.01 2.39
C LEU A 193 13.02 -13.79 1.61
N GLN A 194 13.96 -13.01 2.17
CA GLN A 194 14.44 -11.76 1.56
C GLN A 194 15.30 -11.93 0.29
N ALA A 195 15.73 -13.16 -0.01
CA ALA A 195 16.65 -13.47 -1.10
C ALA A 195 16.06 -14.48 -2.09
N LEU A 196 14.72 -14.52 -2.20
CA LEU A 196 14.07 -15.39 -3.19
C LEU A 196 14.37 -14.89 -4.61
N SER A 197 14.83 -15.80 -5.46
CA SER A 197 14.78 -15.59 -6.90
C SER A 197 13.33 -15.48 -7.37
N GLU A 198 13.12 -14.90 -8.56
CA GLU A 198 11.79 -14.83 -9.17
C GLU A 198 11.14 -16.22 -9.31
N VAL A 199 11.92 -17.24 -9.70
CA VAL A 199 11.45 -18.63 -9.80
C VAL A 199 10.97 -19.16 -8.44
N GLN A 200 11.75 -18.93 -7.37
CA GLN A 200 11.37 -19.35 -6.02
C GLN A 200 10.13 -18.60 -5.51
N TYR A 201 10.03 -17.29 -5.77
CA TYR A 201 8.85 -16.49 -5.44
C TYR A 201 7.59 -16.98 -6.19
N ASN A 202 7.73 -17.26 -7.49
CA ASN A 202 6.64 -17.80 -8.31
C ASN A 202 6.22 -19.20 -7.86
N GLY A 203 7.15 -20.00 -7.33
CA GLY A 203 6.92 -21.31 -6.73
C GLY A 203 6.54 -21.30 -5.25
N LEU A 204 6.35 -20.12 -4.64
CA LEU A 204 6.12 -20.01 -3.20
C LEU A 204 4.83 -20.76 -2.80
N SER A 205 5.00 -21.74 -1.91
CA SER A 205 3.89 -22.44 -1.26
C SER A 205 3.35 -21.62 -0.10
N PRO A 206 2.05 -21.75 0.25
CA PRO A 206 1.49 -20.98 1.36
C PRO A 206 2.26 -21.22 2.67
N LEU A 207 2.62 -20.15 3.35
CA LEU A 207 3.41 -20.18 4.57
C LEU A 207 2.81 -19.25 5.62
N GLN A 208 2.86 -19.66 6.88
CA GLN A 208 2.20 -18.98 8.00
C GLN A 208 3.23 -18.48 9.00
N TRP A 209 3.17 -17.20 9.37
CA TRP A 209 4.07 -16.62 10.37
C TRP A 209 3.41 -16.49 11.76
N PRO A 210 4.20 -16.53 12.86
CA PRO A 210 5.64 -16.77 12.92
C PRO A 210 6.02 -18.22 12.59
N PHE A 211 7.24 -18.44 12.07
CA PHE A 211 7.83 -19.75 11.78
C PHE A 211 9.32 -19.77 12.10
#